data_AF-A0AAU9C514-F1
#
_entry.id   AF-A0AAU9C514-F1
#
_cell.length_a   1.000
_cell.length_b   1.000
_cell.length_c   1.000
_cell.angle_alpha   90.00
_cell.angle_beta   90.00
_cell.angle_gamma   90.00
#
_symmetry.space_group_name_H-M   'P 1'
#
loop_
_entity.id
_entity.type
_entity.pdbx_description
1 polymer ?
#
loop_
_entity_poly.entity_id
_entity_poly.type
_entity_poly.pdbx_seq_one_letter_code
_entity_poly.pdbx_strand_id
1 'polypeptide(L)' 'MQMIPVASTAIAAIGYEVGSLYVAFRQGGTYRYFGVPENIASQFFYAASKGRFYRQFIQGKWPSIRIR' A
#
# COMPACT_ATOMS: atom_id res chain seq x y z
N MET A 1 4.73 4.50 -12.39
CA MET A 1 4.00 4.49 -11.10
C MET A 1 3.15 5.75 -10.86
N GLN A 2 1.81 5.62 -10.81
CA GLN A 2 0.91 6.70 -10.38
C GLN A 2 0.43 6.43 -8.95
N MET A 3 0.66 7.37 -8.02
CA MET A 3 0.16 7.30 -6.64
C MET A 3 -1.21 7.96 -6.56
N ILE A 4 -2.20 7.21 -6.06
CA ILE A 4 -3.58 7.69 -5.89
C ILE A 4 -3.80 8.03 -4.41
N PRO A 5 -4.13 9.30 -4.07
CA PRO A 5 -4.47 9.68 -2.70
C PRO A 5 -5.69 8.92 -2.18
N VAL A 6 -5.68 8.54 -0.90
CA VAL A 6 -6.78 7.81 -0.28
C VAL A 6 -7.25 8.47 1.01
N ALA A 7 -8.55 8.37 1.28
CA ALA A 7 -9.11 8.78 2.57
C ALA A 7 -8.70 7.76 3.66
N SER A 8 -7.65 8.07 4.40
CA SER A 8 -7.16 7.28 5.53
C SER A 8 -6.38 8.16 6.50
N THR A 9 -6.44 7.86 7.79
CA THR A 9 -5.70 8.59 8.83
C THR A 9 -4.21 8.25 8.85
N ALA A 10 -3.82 7.07 8.36
CA ALA A 10 -2.43 6.59 8.39
C ALA A 10 -1.77 6.55 7.00
N ILE A 11 -2.55 6.37 5.93
CA ILE A 11 -2.05 6.19 4.56
C ILE A 11 -2.43 7.42 3.74
N ALA A 12 -1.44 8.05 3.12
CA ALA A 12 -1.60 9.22 2.28
C ALA A 12 -2.03 8.84 0.86
N ALA A 13 -1.33 7.86 0.27
CA ALA A 13 -1.58 7.42 -1.10
C ALA A 13 -1.14 5.97 -1.29
N ILE A 14 -1.77 5.31 -2.26
CA ILE A 14 -1.47 3.94 -2.67
C ILE A 14 -1.25 3.96 -4.18
N GLY A 15 -0.32 3.16 -4.66
CA GLY A 15 -0.23 2.89 -6.09
C GLY A 15 0.25 1.47 -6.35
N TYR A 16 0.12 1.04 -7.60
CA TYR A 16 0.47 -0.31 -8.00
C TYR A 16 1.05 -0.29 -9.40
N GLU A 17 2.16 -0.99 -9.60
CA GLU A 17 2.82 -1.13 -10.90
C GLU A 17 3.54 -2.48 -10.97
N VAL A 18 3.17 -3.32 -11.94
CA VAL A 18 3.87 -4.57 -12.31
C VAL A 18 4.28 -5.40 -11.07
N GLY A 19 3.31 -5.88 -10.30
CA GLY A 19 3.59 -6.71 -9.12
C GLY A 19 4.19 -5.95 -7.93
N SER A 20 4.34 -4.63 -8.01
CA SER A 20 4.84 -3.79 -6.91
C SER A 20 3.73 -2.90 -6.38
N LEU A 21 3.41 -3.06 -5.10
CA LEU A 21 2.50 -2.18 -4.37
C LEU A 21 3.30 -1.10 -3.65
N TYR A 22 2.88 0.15 -3.75
CA TYR A 22 3.51 1.24 -3.04
C TYR A 22 2.52 1.87 -2.07
N VAL A 23 3.01 2.15 -0.88
CA VAL A 23 2.20 2.70 0.20
C VAL A 23 2.94 3.90 0.77
N ALA A 24 2.38 5.08 0.57
CA ALA A 24 2.83 6.30 1.22
C ALA A 24 2.06 6.46 2.53
N PHE A 25 2.77 6.42 3.65
CA PHE A 25 2.19 6.72 4.95
C PHE A 25 2.20 8.24 5.19
N ARG A 26 1.18 8.73 5.87
CA ARG A 26 1.13 10.14 6.33
C ARG A 26 2.28 10.45 7.29
N GLN A 27 2.71 9.45 8.05
CA GLN A 27 3.87 9.49 8.93
C GLN A 27 4.66 8.19 8.72
N GLY A 28 5.92 8.28 8.32
CA GLY A 28 6.79 7.10 8.13
C GLY A 28 7.35 6.91 6.72
N GLY A 29 6.95 7.73 5.74
CA GLY A 29 7.54 7.71 4.40
C GLY A 29 6.81 6.79 3.41
N THR A 30 7.48 6.44 2.31
CA THR A 30 6.91 5.59 1.25
C THR A 30 7.64 4.26 1.17
N TYR A 31 6.86 3.19 1.14
CA TYR A 31 7.36 1.82 1.05
C TYR A 31 6.92 1.20 -0.27
N ARG A 32 7.80 0.39 -0.86
CA ARG A 32 7.52 -0.48 -2.00
C ARG A 32 7.49 -1.91 -1.49
N TYR A 33 6.41 -2.63 -1.76
CA TYR A 33 6.20 -4.04 -1.50
C TYR A 33 6.28 -4.81 -2.81
N PHE A 34 7.02 -5.91 -2.83
CA PHE A 34 7.29 -6.69 -4.04
C PHE A 34 6.44 -7.96 -4.10
N GLY A 35 6.12 -8.37 -5.33
CA GLY A 35 5.37 -9.61 -5.60
C GLY A 35 3.91 -9.56 -5.19
N VAL A 36 3.37 -8.37 -4.89
CA VAL A 36 1.98 -8.21 -4.46
C VAL A 36 1.06 -8.45 -5.66
N PRO A 37 0.12 -9.40 -5.59
CA PRO A 37 -0.86 -9.63 -6.63
C PRO A 37 -1.79 -8.44 -6.85
N GLU A 38 -2.24 -8.26 -8.08
CA GLU A 38 -3.12 -7.14 -8.46
C GLU A 38 -4.47 -7.18 -7.72
N ASN A 39 -4.99 -8.38 -7.42
CA ASN A 39 -6.23 -8.51 -6.65
C ASN A 39 -6.06 -7.97 -5.21
N ILE A 40 -4.90 -8.17 -4.57
CA ILE A 40 -4.62 -7.62 -3.24
C ILE A 40 -4.51 -6.09 -3.30
N ALA A 41 -3.84 -5.56 -4.32
CA ALA A 41 -3.77 -4.12 -4.53
C ALA A 41 -5.16 -3.50 -4.76
N SER A 42 -5.97 -4.13 -5.61
CA SER A 42 -7.36 -3.71 -5.88
C SER A 42 -8.21 -3.74 -4.61
N GLN A 43 -8.17 -4.84 -3.84
CA GLN A 43 -8.86 -4.93 -2.56
C GLN A 43 -8.38 -3.84 -1.59
N PHE A 44 -7.09 -3.50 -1.59
CA PHE A 44 -6.57 -2.44 -0.75
C PHE A 44 -7.13 -1.07 -1.13
N PHE A 45 -7.26 -0.77 -2.44
CA PHE A 45 -7.87 0.46 -2.92
C PHE A 45 -9.33 0.60 -2.48
N TYR A 46 -10.12 -0.47 -2.53
CA TYR A 46 -11.54 -0.46 -2.18
C TYR A 46 -11.84 -0.75 -0.70
N ALA A 47 -10.85 -1.13 0.10
CA ALA A 47 -11.05 -1.46 1.51
C ALA A 47 -11.63 -0.27 2.30
N ALA A 48 -12.68 -0.52 3.08
CA ALA A 48 -13.33 0.47 3.94
C ALA A 48 -12.37 1.10 4.97
N SER A 49 -11.40 0.32 5.46
CA SER A 49 -10.32 0.81 6.32
C SER A 49 -8.96 0.39 5.77
N LYS A 50 -8.25 1.36 5.19
CA LYS A 50 -6.90 1.16 4.64
C LYS A 50 -5.92 0.68 5.71
N GLY A 51 -5.97 1.26 6.91
CA GLY A 51 -5.10 0.87 8.02
C GLY A 51 -5.30 -0.58 8.47
N ARG A 52 -6.57 -1.02 8.60
CA ARG A 52 -6.89 -2.41 8.97
C ARG A 52 -6.45 -3.39 7.88
N PHE A 53 -6.75 -3.07 6.62
CA PHE A 53 -6.33 -3.91 5.48
C PHE A 53 -4.81 -4.04 5.42
N TYR A 54 -4.08 -2.93 5.57
CA TYR A 54 -2.62 -2.92 5.58
C TYR A 54 -2.04 -3.87 6.63
N ARG A 55 -2.52 -3.79 7.88
CA ARG A 55 -2.05 -4.66 8.98
C ARG A 55 -2.33 -6.13 8.73
N GLN A 56 -3.45 -6.45 8.09
CA GLN A 56 -3.89 -7.84 7.88
C GLN A 56 -3.22 -8.51 6.67
N PHE A 57 -3.07 -7.78 5.57
CA PHE A 57 -2.71 -8.37 4.27
C PHE A 57 -1.37 -7.89 3.70
N ILE A 58 -0.81 -6.79 4.21
CA ILE A 58 0.39 -6.17 3.64
C ILE A 58 1.57 -6.22 4.61
N GLN A 59 1.38 -5.73 5.84
CA GLN A 59 2.45 -5.60 6.82
C GLN A 59 3.07 -6.97 7.17
N GLY A 60 4.37 -7.12 6.90
CA GLY A 60 5.11 -8.36 7.18
C GLY A 60 4.74 -9.55 6.27
N LYS A 61 3.82 -9.38 5.32
CA LYS A 61 3.38 -10.42 4.37
C LYS A 61 4.18 -10.42 3.08
N TRP A 62 4.74 -9.27 2.71
CA TRP A 62 5.46 -9.07 1.46
C TRP A 62 6.83 -8.46 1.73
N PRO A 63 7.89 -8.87 1.01
CA PRO A 63 9.17 -8.18 1.04
C PRO A 63 8.97 -6.70 0.71
N SER A 64 9.63 -5.83 1.46
CA SER A 64 9.44 -4.39 1.28
C SER A 64 10.73 -3.61 1.51
N ILE A 65 10.88 -2.51 0.78
CA ILE A 65 11.92 -1.51 1.03
C ILE A 65 11.29 -0.14 1.22
N ARG A 66 11.94 0.70 2.04
CA ARG A 66 11.61 2.12 2.11
C ARG A 66 12.29 2.84 0.94
N ILE A 67 11.55 3.67 0.22
CA ILE A 67 12.03 4.42 -0.94
C ILE A 67 12.04 5.94 -0.72
N ARG A 68 11.35 6.44 0.31
CA ARG A 68 11.34 7.86 0.73
C ARG A 68 11.02 7.98 2.21
#